data_AF-A0A0Q4HA24-F1
#
_entry.id   AF-A0A0Q4HA24-F1
#
_cell.length_a   1.000
_cell.length_b   1.000
_cell.length_c   1.000
_cell.angle_alpha   90.00
_cell.angle_beta   90.00
_cell.angle_gamma   90.00
#
_symmetry.space_group_name_H-M   'P 1'
#
loop_
_entity.id
_entity.type
_entity.pdbx_description
1 polymer ?
#
loop_
_entity_poly.entity_id
_entity_poly.type
_entity_poly.pdbx_seq_one_letter_code
_entity_poly.pdbx_strand_id
1 'polypeptide(L)'
;MGQKSFIATWLFAWLLGFWGVDRFYLGKVGTGIAKLLTLGGLGVWVLVDLILVLAGAQRDIRGQRLEGYDQHKKAAWIVTGAVIALGIVINIISGATAGARLASDVADAPTAVVVGADVAADAETTEAEASAEPVATAQTWADEAFGTFTPVTQTGAGDTLITLPAAAGIVTATHDGSANFAISVLDAANGSTGELPVNTIGAYSGTTAYGFNSYSEPATLEVMADGNWSITISPVSSAPMLASSGTGDAVFLYDGGAAGLTATHSGSANFVIIEDTADAFSMGLLVNEIGAYSGTVPLSAGPSAISVQADGSWTLAVG
;
A
#
# COMPACT_ATOMS: atom_id res chain seq x y z
N MET A 1 -8.63 2.65 33.42
CA MET A 1 -7.84 2.26 32.24
C MET A 1 -6.67 1.40 32.72
N GLY A 2 -6.26 0.37 31.97
CA GLY A 2 -5.06 -0.39 32.33
C GLY A 2 -3.83 0.50 32.12
N GLN A 3 -2.81 0.34 32.96
CA GLN A 3 -1.56 1.14 32.86
C GLN A 3 -0.52 0.49 31.94
N LYS A 4 -0.84 -0.67 31.36
CA LYS A 4 0.09 -1.49 30.58
C LYS A 4 -0.27 -1.40 29.11
N SER A 5 0.70 -1.00 28.29
CA SER A 5 0.52 -0.80 26.85
C SER A 5 0.29 -2.13 26.12
N PHE A 6 -0.74 -2.15 25.27
CA PHE A 6 -1.01 -3.28 24.37
C PHE A 6 0.14 -3.50 23.39
N ILE A 7 0.63 -2.44 22.73
CA ILE A 7 1.72 -2.52 21.75
C ILE A 7 2.97 -3.10 22.40
N ALA A 8 3.36 -2.58 23.58
CA ALA A 8 4.53 -3.08 24.29
C ALA A 8 4.38 -4.58 24.65
N THR A 9 3.20 -4.97 25.14
CA THR A 9 2.93 -6.37 25.50
C THR A 9 2.96 -7.29 24.28
N TRP A 10 2.42 -6.84 23.14
CA TRP A 10 2.43 -7.57 21.87
C TRP A 10 3.85 -7.74 21.32
N LEU A 11 4.65 -6.67 21.29
CA LEU A 11 6.05 -6.72 20.86
C LEU A 11 6.90 -7.62 21.76
N PHE A 12 6.68 -7.56 23.09
CA PHE A 12 7.36 -8.46 24.01
C PHE A 12 6.94 -9.91 23.86
N ALA A 13 5.66 -10.19 23.59
CA ALA A 13 5.19 -11.56 23.33
C ALA A 13 5.81 -12.11 22.04
N TRP A 14 6.04 -11.26 21.05
CA TRP A 14 6.54 -11.63 19.74
C TRP A 14 8.07 -11.78 19.70
N LEU A 15 8.82 -10.79 20.18
CA LEU A 15 10.29 -10.75 20.12
C LEU A 15 10.97 -11.41 21.32
N LEU A 16 10.35 -11.31 22.49
CA LEU A 16 10.95 -11.72 23.77
C LEU A 16 10.08 -12.75 24.50
N GLY A 17 9.11 -13.35 23.79
CA GLY A 17 8.17 -14.30 24.37
C GLY A 17 8.88 -15.54 24.88
N PHE A 18 9.94 -15.99 24.21
CA PHE A 18 10.76 -17.12 24.66
C PHE A 18 11.35 -16.91 26.07
N TRP A 19 11.70 -15.65 26.39
CA TRP A 19 12.25 -15.24 27.67
C TRP A 19 11.17 -14.85 28.71
N GLY A 20 9.89 -14.91 28.35
CA GLY A 20 8.76 -14.58 29.23
C GLY A 20 8.63 -13.10 29.61
N VAL A 21 9.30 -12.20 28.88
CA VAL A 21 9.31 -10.75 29.15
C VAL A 21 7.92 -10.14 29.10
N ASP A 22 7.05 -10.66 28.24
CA ASP A 22 5.63 -10.32 28.14
C ASP A 22 4.90 -10.49 29.48
N ARG A 23 5.18 -11.58 30.21
CA ARG A 23 4.56 -11.87 31.50
C ARG A 23 5.17 -11.10 32.64
N PHE A 24 6.48 -10.86 32.61
CA PHE A 24 7.15 -9.99 33.58
C PHE A 24 6.63 -8.55 33.47
N TYR A 25 6.42 -8.05 32.25
CA TYR A 25 5.85 -6.72 32.00
C TYR A 25 4.43 -6.56 32.57
N LEU A 26 3.61 -7.62 32.48
CA LEU A 26 2.26 -7.69 33.05
C LEU A 26 2.23 -7.95 34.57
N GLY A 27 3.40 -8.07 35.21
CA GLY A 27 3.55 -8.34 36.64
C GLY A 27 3.34 -9.81 37.03
N LYS A 28 3.16 -10.72 36.07
CA LYS A 28 2.92 -12.16 36.31
C LYS A 28 4.22 -12.94 36.49
N VAL A 29 5.05 -12.51 37.44
CA VAL A 29 6.41 -12.99 37.68
C VAL A 29 6.49 -14.52 37.83
N GLY A 30 5.56 -15.13 38.59
CA GLY A 30 5.55 -16.59 38.78
C GLY A 30 5.36 -17.37 37.48
N THR A 31 4.45 -16.92 36.62
CA THR A 31 4.20 -17.55 35.31
C THR A 31 5.27 -17.23 34.26
N GLY A 32 6.04 -16.15 34.44
CA GLY A 32 7.23 -15.83 33.65
C GLY A 32 8.41 -16.73 34.02
N ILE A 33 8.65 -16.97 35.32
CA ILE A 33 9.67 -17.92 35.80
C ILE A 33 9.33 -19.34 35.34
N ALA A 34 8.07 -19.76 35.44
CA ALA A 34 7.64 -21.07 34.92
C ALA A 34 7.94 -21.22 33.41
N LYS A 35 7.68 -20.18 32.61
CA LYS A 35 7.96 -20.15 31.17
C LYS A 35 9.47 -20.31 30.90
N LEU A 36 10.33 -19.62 31.66
CA LEU A 36 11.79 -19.76 31.57
C LEU A 36 12.28 -21.16 31.94
N LEU A 37 11.78 -21.73 33.04
CA LEU A 37 12.16 -23.08 33.48
C LEU A 37 11.74 -24.16 32.48
N THR A 38 10.65 -23.92 31.74
CA THR A 38 10.21 -24.79 30.64
C THR A 38 10.89 -24.49 29.29
N LEU A 39 11.90 -23.61 29.24
CA LEU A 39 12.53 -23.12 27.99
C LEU A 39 11.51 -22.60 26.98
N GLY A 40 10.59 -21.74 27.43
CA GLY A 40 9.47 -21.25 26.62
C GLY A 40 8.43 -22.32 26.28
N GLY A 41 8.50 -23.49 26.92
CA GLY A 41 7.70 -24.69 26.71
C GLY A 41 7.57 -25.07 25.24
N LEU A 42 8.71 -25.24 24.59
CA LEU A 42 8.84 -25.65 23.18
C LEU A 42 8.11 -24.72 22.18
N GLY A 43 7.96 -23.43 22.54
CA GLY A 43 7.29 -22.43 21.71
C GLY A 43 5.77 -22.38 21.87
N VAL A 44 5.15 -23.37 22.53
CA VAL A 44 3.70 -23.40 22.75
C VAL A 44 3.25 -22.23 23.63
N TRP A 45 4.00 -21.89 24.68
CA TRP A 45 3.67 -20.75 25.54
C TRP A 45 3.78 -19.42 24.81
N VAL A 46 4.73 -19.30 23.88
CA VAL A 46 4.91 -18.09 23.07
C VAL A 46 3.70 -17.90 22.15
N LEU A 47 3.27 -18.97 21.48
CA LEU A 47 2.10 -18.94 20.61
C LEU A 47 0.80 -18.64 21.37
N VAL A 48 0.59 -19.30 22.51
CA VAL A 48 -0.60 -19.08 23.34
C VAL A 48 -0.64 -17.64 23.86
N ASP A 49 0.47 -17.11 24.36
CA ASP A 49 0.52 -15.74 24.85
C ASP A 49 0.30 -14.72 23.72
N LEU A 50 0.88 -14.95 22.53
CA LEU A 50 0.66 -14.11 21.35
C LEU A 50 -0.82 -14.08 20.93
N ILE A 51 -1.48 -15.24 20.86
CA ILE A 51 -2.91 -15.34 20.52
C ILE A 51 -3.76 -14.65 21.59
N LEU A 52 -3.46 -14.84 22.88
CA LEU A 52 -4.21 -14.20 23.97
C LEU A 52 -4.05 -12.67 23.97
N VAL A 53 -2.89 -12.15 23.59
CA VAL A 53 -2.67 -10.71 23.40
C VAL A 53 -3.46 -10.21 22.20
N LEU A 54 -3.33 -10.84 21.02
CA LEU A 54 -4.02 -10.45 19.79
C LEU A 54 -5.56 -10.54 19.88
N ALA A 55 -6.08 -11.53 20.61
CA ALA A 55 -7.50 -11.69 20.87
C ALA A 55 -8.03 -10.74 21.97
N GLY A 56 -7.15 -9.97 22.63
CA GLY A 56 -7.53 -9.04 23.70
C GLY A 56 -8.00 -9.72 24.99
N ALA A 57 -7.71 -11.02 25.12
CA ALA A 57 -8.00 -11.83 26.30
C ALA A 57 -6.94 -11.67 27.40
N GLN A 58 -5.74 -11.14 27.07
CA GLN A 58 -4.73 -10.83 28.07
C GLN A 58 -5.19 -9.73 29.06
N ARG A 59 -4.76 -9.91 30.30
CA ARG A 59 -5.02 -9.02 31.44
C ARG A 59 -3.75 -8.88 32.26
N ASP A 60 -3.55 -7.72 32.85
CA ASP A 60 -2.47 -7.53 33.83
C ASP A 60 -2.76 -8.28 35.15
N ILE A 61 -1.82 -8.24 36.11
CA ILE A 61 -2.00 -8.84 37.44
C ILE A 61 -3.20 -8.25 38.22
N ARG A 62 -3.66 -7.05 37.85
CA ARG A 62 -4.82 -6.37 38.45
C ARG A 62 -6.13 -6.68 37.73
N GLY A 63 -6.11 -7.56 36.72
CA GLY A 63 -7.29 -7.95 35.95
C GLY A 63 -7.75 -6.89 34.94
N GLN A 64 -6.95 -5.86 34.66
CA GLN A 64 -7.31 -4.77 33.74
C GLN A 64 -6.98 -5.13 32.28
N ARG A 65 -7.74 -4.55 31.34
CA ARG A 65 -7.45 -4.65 29.89
C ARG A 65 -6.22 -3.80 29.56
N LEU A 66 -5.49 -4.21 28.51
CA LEU A 66 -4.33 -3.48 28.00
C LEU A 66 -4.76 -2.16 27.35
N GLU A 67 -3.98 -1.11 27.59
CA GLU A 67 -4.21 0.23 27.06
C GLU A 67 -3.95 0.27 25.55
N GLY A 68 -4.80 0.99 24.80
CA GLY A 68 -4.66 1.13 23.34
C GLY A 68 -5.05 -0.12 22.53
N TYR A 69 -5.62 -1.15 23.15
CA TYR A 69 -6.02 -2.38 22.45
C TYR A 69 -6.96 -2.10 21.27
N ASP A 70 -8.06 -1.36 21.49
CA ASP A 70 -9.06 -1.14 20.44
C ASP A 70 -8.56 -0.29 19.27
N GLN A 71 -7.58 0.59 19.53
CA GLN A 71 -6.93 1.42 18.53
C GLN A 71 -5.94 0.61 17.67
N HIS A 72 -5.18 -0.29 18.28
CA HIS A 72 -4.03 -0.94 17.61
C HIS A 72 -4.26 -2.41 17.26
N LYS A 73 -5.39 -3.02 17.65
CA LYS A 73 -5.67 -4.44 17.35
C LYS A 73 -5.60 -4.75 15.85
N LYS A 74 -6.14 -3.88 15.00
CA LYS A 74 -6.14 -4.08 13.54
C LYS A 74 -4.71 -4.10 13.00
N ALA A 75 -3.90 -3.11 13.37
CA ALA A 75 -2.48 -3.04 13.00
C ALA A 75 -1.68 -4.26 13.49
N ALA A 76 -1.90 -4.69 14.74
CA ALA A 76 -1.20 -5.84 15.30
C ALA A 76 -1.53 -7.16 14.56
N TRP A 77 -2.79 -7.37 14.15
CA TRP A 77 -3.19 -8.52 13.34
C TRP A 77 -2.57 -8.48 11.93
N ILE A 78 -2.59 -7.32 11.27
CA ILE A 78 -2.01 -7.13 9.93
C ILE A 78 -0.51 -7.40 9.95
N VAL A 79 0.23 -6.76 10.85
CA VAL A 79 1.69 -6.92 10.94
C VAL A 79 2.07 -8.35 11.30
N THR A 80 1.34 -8.99 12.21
CA THR A 80 1.60 -10.41 12.56
C THR A 80 1.37 -11.33 11.35
N GLY A 81 0.30 -11.10 10.59
CA GLY A 81 0.01 -11.87 9.37
C GLY A 81 1.05 -11.67 8.28
N ALA A 82 1.44 -10.42 8.00
CA ALA A 82 2.43 -10.06 6.98
C ALA A 82 3.80 -10.70 7.25
N VAL A 83 4.27 -10.70 8.51
CA VAL A 83 5.56 -11.33 8.84
C VAL A 83 5.51 -12.86 8.72
N ILE A 84 4.40 -13.50 9.11
CA ILE A 84 4.26 -14.95 8.93
C ILE A 84 4.26 -15.31 7.44
N ALA A 85 3.50 -14.57 6.62
CA ALA A 85 3.47 -14.77 5.17
C ALA A 85 4.86 -14.59 4.54
N LEU A 86 5.57 -13.51 4.91
CA LEU A 86 6.95 -13.27 4.46
C LEU A 86 7.89 -14.41 4.87
N GLY A 87 7.78 -14.90 6.11
CA GLY A 87 8.57 -16.04 6.58
C GLY A 87 8.30 -17.33 5.79
N ILE A 88 7.05 -17.58 5.38
CA ILE A 88 6.69 -18.72 4.53
C ILE A 88 7.30 -18.57 3.14
N VAL A 89 7.19 -17.39 2.53
CA VAL A 89 7.78 -17.09 1.20
C VAL A 89 9.30 -17.29 1.23
N ILE A 90 10.00 -16.77 2.25
CA ILE A 90 11.44 -16.94 2.42
C ILE A 90 11.83 -18.43 2.55
N ASN A 91 11.04 -19.23 3.29
CA ASN A 91 11.28 -20.67 3.42
C ASN A 91 11.03 -21.43 2.11
N ILE A 92 10.01 -21.05 1.32
CA ILE A 92 9.73 -21.65 0.01
C ILE A 92 10.88 -21.37 -0.97
N ILE A 93 11.38 -20.13 -1.02
CA ILE A 93 12.51 -19.74 -1.89
C ILE A 93 13.81 -20.46 -1.48
N SER A 94 14.04 -20.60 -0.18
CA SER A 94 15.20 -21.33 0.36
C SER A 94 15.11 -22.85 0.12
N GLY A 95 13.90 -23.42 0.12
CA GLY A 95 13.67 -24.82 -0.25
C GLY A 95 13.83 -25.09 -1.75
N ALA A 96 13.38 -24.16 -2.60
CA ALA A 96 13.53 -24.25 -4.06
C ALA A 96 15.00 -24.18 -4.51
N THR A 97 15.82 -23.37 -3.83
CA THR A 97 17.28 -23.30 -4.08
C THR A 97 18.05 -24.54 -3.61
N ALA A 98 17.53 -25.29 -2.63
CA ALA A 98 18.07 -26.61 -2.24
C ALA A 98 17.63 -27.73 -3.22
N GLY A 99 16.37 -27.69 -3.70
CA GLY A 99 15.85 -28.65 -4.70
C GLY A 99 16.49 -28.50 -6.08
N ALA A 100 16.80 -27.27 -6.50
CA ALA A 100 17.47 -27.00 -7.78
C ALA A 100 18.89 -27.57 -7.86
N ARG A 101 19.58 -27.77 -6.73
CA ARG A 101 20.92 -28.38 -6.67
C ARG A 101 20.90 -29.91 -6.79
N LEU A 102 19.75 -30.54 -6.54
CA LEU A 102 19.56 -31.98 -6.72
C LEU A 102 19.11 -32.32 -8.15
N ALA A 103 18.41 -31.40 -8.81
CA ALA A 103 17.91 -31.59 -10.17
C ALA A 103 19.00 -31.49 -11.26
N SER A 104 20.13 -30.82 -10.98
CA SER A 104 21.24 -30.70 -11.93
C SER A 104 22.04 -31.99 -12.14
N ASP A 105 21.94 -32.97 -11.23
CA ASP A 105 22.71 -34.22 -11.29
C ASP A 105 22.01 -35.35 -12.07
N VAL A 106 20.78 -35.15 -12.57
CA VAL A 106 19.96 -36.23 -13.19
C VAL A 106 19.61 -35.96 -14.66
N ALA A 107 20.05 -34.84 -15.25
CA ALA A 107 19.75 -34.48 -16.63
C ALA A 107 20.68 -35.16 -17.66
N ASP A 108 20.71 -36.49 -17.70
CA ASP A 108 21.21 -37.24 -18.87
C ASP A 108 20.40 -38.54 -19.06
N ALA A 109 19.29 -38.46 -19.79
CA ALA A 109 18.64 -39.59 -20.46
C ALA A 109 17.66 -39.08 -21.54
N PRO A 110 17.54 -39.77 -22.71
CA PRO A 110 16.94 -39.18 -23.90
C PRO A 110 15.42 -39.34 -23.99
N THR A 111 14.88 -38.49 -24.87
CA THR A 111 13.50 -38.22 -25.26
C THR A 111 12.73 -39.41 -25.84
N ALA A 112 11.43 -39.47 -25.54
CA ALA A 112 10.43 -40.25 -26.29
C ALA A 112 9.23 -39.36 -26.67
N VAL A 113 8.89 -39.40 -27.95
CA VAL A 113 7.76 -38.74 -28.60
C VAL A 113 6.51 -39.61 -28.44
N VAL A 114 5.35 -39.02 -28.10
CA VAL A 114 4.03 -39.59 -28.43
C VAL A 114 3.02 -38.48 -28.76
N VAL A 115 2.26 -38.72 -29.83
CA VAL A 115 1.23 -37.90 -30.49
C VAL A 115 -0.17 -38.29 -29.99
N GLY A 116 -1.12 -37.34 -30.03
CA GLY A 116 -2.57 -37.57 -30.05
C GLY A 116 -3.29 -36.98 -28.83
N ALA A 117 -4.50 -36.44 -28.90
CA ALA A 117 -5.46 -36.21 -29.97
C ALA A 117 -6.48 -35.16 -29.46
N ASP A 118 -7.14 -34.55 -30.43
CA ASP A 118 -8.19 -33.54 -30.37
C ASP A 118 -9.47 -33.99 -29.64
N VAL A 119 -10.11 -33.11 -28.84
CA VAL A 119 -11.56 -33.12 -28.62
C VAL A 119 -12.04 -31.70 -28.25
N ALA A 120 -12.79 -31.10 -29.16
CA ALA A 120 -13.66 -29.94 -28.94
C ALA A 120 -15.00 -30.36 -28.30
N ALA A 121 -15.53 -29.55 -27.38
CA ALA A 121 -16.96 -29.46 -27.04
C ALA A 121 -17.15 -28.15 -26.27
N ASP A 122 -17.61 -27.08 -26.91
CA ASP A 122 -18.98 -26.71 -27.25
C ASP A 122 -19.58 -25.76 -26.19
N ALA A 123 -20.14 -24.68 -26.72
CA ALA A 123 -20.56 -23.49 -26.01
C ALA A 123 -22.01 -23.63 -25.55
N GLU A 124 -22.33 -23.11 -24.36
CA GLU A 124 -23.70 -22.77 -24.03
C GLU A 124 -23.73 -21.43 -23.29
N THR A 125 -24.03 -20.39 -24.08
CA THR A 125 -24.38 -19.05 -23.67
C THR A 125 -25.75 -19.06 -23.00
N THR A 126 -25.83 -18.65 -21.74
CA THR A 126 -27.10 -18.29 -21.09
C THR A 126 -27.08 -16.79 -20.88
N GLU A 127 -27.77 -16.05 -21.75
CA GLU A 127 -28.11 -14.63 -21.54
C GLU A 127 -29.13 -14.55 -20.40
N ALA A 128 -28.68 -14.08 -19.24
CA ALA A 128 -29.55 -13.57 -18.20
C ALA A 128 -29.61 -12.05 -18.35
N GLU A 129 -30.77 -11.54 -18.79
CA GLU A 129 -31.09 -10.11 -18.72
C GLU A 129 -31.10 -9.68 -17.24
N ALA A 130 -29.96 -9.17 -16.78
CA ALA A 130 -29.82 -8.52 -15.49
C ALA A 130 -30.38 -7.10 -15.59
N SER A 131 -31.38 -6.82 -14.76
CA SER A 131 -31.84 -5.47 -14.43
C SER A 131 -30.63 -4.57 -14.17
N ALA A 132 -30.39 -3.59 -15.03
CA ALA A 132 -29.28 -2.67 -14.92
C ALA A 132 -29.47 -1.73 -13.72
N GLU A 133 -28.97 -2.15 -12.55
CA GLU A 133 -28.44 -1.22 -11.56
C GLU A 133 -27.51 -0.23 -12.30
N PRO A 134 -27.52 1.07 -11.97
CA PRO A 134 -26.62 2.02 -12.61
C PRO A 134 -25.18 1.51 -12.46
N VAL A 135 -24.47 1.32 -13.58
CA VAL A 135 -23.08 0.88 -13.55
C VAL A 135 -22.30 1.96 -12.81
N ALA A 136 -21.77 1.62 -11.63
CA ALA A 136 -20.92 2.52 -10.86
C ALA A 136 -19.72 2.89 -11.74
N THR A 137 -19.60 4.16 -12.12
CA THR A 137 -18.44 4.68 -12.84
C THR A 137 -17.32 4.95 -11.84
N ALA A 138 -16.06 4.99 -12.31
CA ALA A 138 -14.96 5.38 -11.45
C ALA A 138 -15.14 6.78 -10.85
N GLN A 139 -15.82 7.72 -11.53
CA GLN A 139 -16.13 9.02 -10.92
C GLN A 139 -17.11 8.90 -9.76
N THR A 140 -18.21 8.15 -9.93
CA THR A 140 -19.19 7.96 -8.85
C THR A 140 -18.58 7.24 -7.65
N TRP A 141 -17.73 6.24 -7.91
CA TRP A 141 -16.94 5.59 -6.87
C TRP A 141 -16.04 6.59 -6.14
N ALA A 142 -15.31 7.43 -6.87
CA ALA A 142 -14.41 8.40 -6.28
C ALA A 142 -15.16 9.45 -5.44
N ASP A 143 -16.31 9.92 -5.90
CA ASP A 143 -17.20 10.82 -5.15
C ASP A 143 -17.70 10.18 -3.85
N GLU A 144 -18.09 8.90 -3.89
CA GLU A 144 -18.58 8.16 -2.72
C GLU A 144 -17.47 7.83 -1.73
N ALA A 145 -16.30 7.42 -2.21
CA ALA A 145 -15.18 6.97 -1.39
C ALA A 145 -14.40 8.13 -0.76
N PHE A 146 -14.18 9.22 -1.52
CA PHE A 146 -13.29 10.31 -1.13
C PHE A 146 -13.99 11.66 -0.95
N GLY A 147 -15.28 11.73 -1.30
CA GLY A 147 -16.08 12.94 -1.20
C GLY A 147 -15.87 13.90 -2.35
N THR A 148 -16.61 15.01 -2.30
CA THR A 148 -16.59 16.06 -3.31
C THR A 148 -16.34 17.42 -2.67
N PHE A 149 -15.73 18.32 -3.45
CA PHE A 149 -15.50 19.70 -3.07
C PHE A 149 -15.26 20.56 -4.32
N THR A 150 -15.42 21.87 -4.18
CA THR A 150 -15.09 22.80 -5.27
C THR A 150 -13.57 22.91 -5.41
N PRO A 151 -12.99 22.75 -6.62
CA PRO A 151 -11.56 22.92 -6.82
C PRO A 151 -11.05 24.27 -6.31
N VAL A 152 -9.89 24.25 -5.65
CA VAL A 152 -9.23 25.44 -5.10
C VAL A 152 -7.89 25.62 -5.76
N THR A 153 -7.65 26.81 -6.31
CA THR A 153 -6.36 27.18 -6.89
C THR A 153 -5.68 28.22 -6.02
N GLN A 154 -4.40 28.01 -5.74
CA GLN A 154 -3.52 28.98 -5.10
C GLN A 154 -2.26 29.17 -5.91
N THR A 155 -1.71 30.38 -5.85
CA THR A 155 -0.46 30.75 -6.50
C THR A 155 0.43 31.45 -5.48
N GLY A 156 1.74 31.24 -5.58
CA GLY A 156 2.69 31.90 -4.69
C GLY A 156 4.12 31.69 -5.15
N ALA A 157 5.05 32.02 -4.26
CA ALA A 157 6.47 31.77 -4.44
C ALA A 157 7.09 31.46 -3.08
N GLY A 158 8.14 30.63 -3.06
CA GLY A 158 8.75 30.19 -1.81
C GLY A 158 7.88 29.24 -1.01
N ASP A 159 8.29 29.00 0.23
CA ASP A 159 7.63 28.07 1.14
C ASP A 159 6.27 28.60 1.63
N THR A 160 5.27 27.72 1.74
CA THR A 160 3.96 28.07 2.31
C THR A 160 3.22 26.86 2.87
N LEU A 161 2.12 27.14 3.58
CA LEU A 161 1.13 26.15 4.00
C LEU A 161 -0.21 26.42 3.30
N ILE A 162 -0.83 25.37 2.75
CA ILE A 162 -2.14 25.43 2.11
C ILE A 162 -3.10 24.49 2.84
N THR A 163 -4.18 25.01 3.41
CA THR A 163 -5.24 24.18 4.00
C THR A 163 -5.91 23.32 2.93
N LEU A 164 -6.01 22.01 3.19
CA LEU A 164 -6.68 21.07 2.32
C LEU A 164 -8.21 21.20 2.42
N PRO A 165 -8.95 21.16 1.30
CA PRO A 165 -10.40 21.22 1.30
C PRO A 165 -11.08 19.89 1.69
N ALA A 166 -10.35 18.78 1.64
CA ALA A 166 -10.82 17.44 1.97
C ALA A 166 -9.65 16.55 2.42
N ALA A 167 -9.95 15.36 2.93
CA ALA A 167 -8.95 14.39 3.38
C ALA A 167 -8.26 13.64 2.21
N ALA A 168 -8.80 13.72 0.99
CA ALA A 168 -8.23 13.11 -0.20
C ALA A 168 -8.55 13.96 -1.45
N GLY A 169 -7.69 13.87 -2.46
CA GLY A 169 -7.85 14.60 -3.72
C GLY A 169 -6.64 14.49 -4.63
N ILE A 170 -6.70 15.21 -5.74
CA ILE A 170 -5.58 15.38 -6.67
C ILE A 170 -5.02 16.79 -6.59
N VAL A 171 -3.71 16.91 -6.82
CA VAL A 171 -2.93 18.14 -6.78
C VAL A 171 -2.28 18.33 -8.15
N THR A 172 -2.79 19.26 -8.94
CA THR A 172 -2.12 19.71 -10.17
C THR A 172 -1.24 20.89 -9.82
N ALA A 173 0.08 20.75 -9.98
CA ALA A 173 1.03 21.78 -9.61
C ALA A 173 1.98 22.14 -10.75
N THR A 174 2.39 23.40 -10.77
CA THR A 174 3.48 23.91 -11.61
C THR A 174 4.49 24.64 -10.74
N HIS A 175 5.77 24.58 -11.13
CA HIS A 175 6.85 25.34 -10.52
C HIS A 175 7.85 25.78 -11.60
N ASP A 176 8.36 27.01 -11.51
CA ASP A 176 9.31 27.58 -12.49
C ASP A 176 10.73 27.80 -11.94
N GLY A 177 10.99 27.37 -10.71
CA GLY A 177 12.29 27.49 -10.05
C GLY A 177 13.32 26.48 -10.55
N SER A 178 14.48 26.48 -9.90
CA SER A 178 15.67 25.72 -10.32
C SER A 178 16.20 24.78 -9.24
N ALA A 179 15.69 24.90 -8.01
CA ALA A 179 16.09 24.11 -6.85
C ALA A 179 14.91 23.26 -6.36
N ASN A 180 14.91 22.91 -5.08
CA ASN A 180 13.92 22.00 -4.51
C ASN A 180 12.49 22.52 -4.70
N PHE A 181 11.64 21.68 -5.29
CA PHE A 181 10.20 21.82 -5.23
C PHE A 181 9.61 20.57 -4.61
N ALA A 182 9.05 20.71 -3.41
CA ALA A 182 8.45 19.62 -2.67
C ALA A 182 7.07 20.02 -2.13
N ILE A 183 6.16 19.06 -2.15
CA ILE A 183 4.85 19.15 -1.53
C ILE A 183 4.72 17.96 -0.60
N SER A 184 4.60 18.22 0.70
CA SER A 184 4.32 17.21 1.74
C SER A 184 2.91 17.39 2.28
N VAL A 185 2.32 16.31 2.76
CA VAL A 185 0.98 16.34 3.38
C VAL A 185 1.12 16.21 4.89
N LEU A 186 0.56 17.18 5.60
CA LEU A 186 0.56 17.26 7.05
C LEU A 186 -0.84 17.08 7.63
N ASP A 187 -0.91 16.54 8.85
CA ASP A 187 -2.14 16.47 9.64
C ASP A 187 -2.44 17.77 10.39
N ALA A 188 -3.57 17.81 11.11
CA ALA A 188 -4.02 18.98 11.85
C ALA A 188 -3.07 19.42 12.99
N ALA A 189 -2.13 18.57 13.40
CA ALA A 189 -1.09 18.88 14.39
C ALA A 189 0.26 19.24 13.72
N ASN A 190 0.29 19.44 12.41
CA ASN A 190 1.48 19.61 11.58
C ASN A 190 2.43 18.39 11.61
N GLY A 191 1.91 17.20 11.94
CA GLY A 191 2.63 15.94 11.82
C GLY A 191 2.65 15.45 10.38
N SER A 192 3.73 14.81 9.96
CA SER A 192 3.79 14.18 8.64
C SER A 192 2.79 13.02 8.55
N THR A 193 1.99 13.01 7.48
CA THR A 193 1.10 11.89 7.14
C THR A 193 1.84 10.73 6.45
N GLY A 194 3.13 10.93 6.11
CA GLY A 194 3.92 10.00 5.31
C GLY A 194 3.82 10.22 3.79
N GLU A 195 2.93 11.08 3.32
CA GLU A 195 2.77 11.38 1.90
C GLU A 195 3.64 12.56 1.46
N LEU A 196 4.36 12.34 0.35
CA LEU A 196 5.20 13.34 -0.33
C LEU A 196 4.83 13.37 -1.81
N PRO A 197 3.66 13.96 -2.18
CA PRO A 197 3.16 13.90 -3.55
C PRO A 197 4.14 14.47 -4.58
N VAL A 198 4.91 15.51 -4.25
CA VAL A 198 5.93 16.07 -5.15
C VAL A 198 7.25 16.17 -4.42
N ASN A 199 8.33 15.72 -5.05
CA ASN A 199 9.70 15.88 -4.56
C ASN A 199 10.68 15.88 -5.72
N THR A 200 10.93 17.06 -6.27
CA THR A 200 11.76 17.23 -7.46
C THR A 200 12.72 18.40 -7.31
N ILE A 201 13.61 18.56 -8.30
CA ILE A 201 14.52 19.70 -8.42
C ILE A 201 14.24 20.38 -9.76
N GLY A 202 13.98 21.68 -9.69
CA GLY A 202 13.78 22.54 -10.85
C GLY A 202 12.32 22.72 -11.23
N ALA A 203 12.10 22.97 -12.52
CA ALA A 203 10.77 23.19 -13.05
C ALA A 203 9.92 21.92 -12.93
N TYR A 204 8.64 22.11 -12.61
CA TYR A 204 7.68 21.02 -12.44
C TYR A 204 6.36 21.36 -13.13
N SER A 205 5.73 20.34 -13.70
CA SER A 205 4.35 20.39 -14.18
C SER A 205 3.79 18.98 -14.17
N GLY A 206 2.85 18.69 -13.27
CA GLY A 206 2.30 17.35 -13.10
C GLY A 206 1.08 17.33 -12.19
N THR A 207 0.42 16.18 -12.13
CA THR A 207 -0.71 15.92 -11.23
C THR A 207 -0.41 14.72 -10.37
N THR A 208 -0.55 14.88 -9.05
CA THR A 208 -0.31 13.85 -8.04
C THR A 208 -1.54 13.70 -7.16
N ALA A 209 -1.55 12.72 -6.26
CA ALA A 209 -2.66 12.44 -5.37
C ALA A 209 -2.24 12.46 -3.89
N TYR A 210 -3.21 12.65 -3.00
CA TYR A 210 -3.05 12.51 -1.55
C TYR A 210 -4.30 11.87 -0.94
N GLY A 211 -4.16 11.33 0.28
CA GLY A 211 -5.28 10.82 1.07
C GLY A 211 -5.59 9.34 0.86
N PHE A 212 -4.82 8.65 0.01
CA PHE A 212 -5.03 7.21 -0.24
C PHE A 212 -4.30 6.33 0.79
N ASN A 213 -3.09 6.74 1.20
CA ASN A 213 -2.22 5.92 2.04
C ASN A 213 -1.67 6.67 3.28
N SER A 214 -2.36 7.72 3.70
CA SER A 214 -1.95 8.59 4.82
C SER A 214 -1.98 7.84 6.17
N TYR A 215 -0.95 8.02 7.00
CA TYR A 215 -0.91 7.47 8.37
C TYR A 215 -1.80 8.22 9.37
N SER A 216 -2.12 9.47 9.06
CA SER A 216 -3.03 10.35 9.80
C SER A 216 -3.86 11.17 8.81
N GLU A 217 -4.96 11.76 9.29
CA GLU A 217 -5.90 12.50 8.44
C GLU A 217 -5.24 13.76 7.83
N PRO A 218 -5.18 13.88 6.49
CA PRO A 218 -4.63 15.05 5.82
C PRO A 218 -5.38 16.35 6.16
N ALA A 219 -4.64 17.41 6.43
CA ALA A 219 -5.19 18.73 6.73
C ALA A 219 -4.50 19.90 6.00
N THR A 220 -3.20 19.77 5.72
CA THR A 220 -2.39 20.86 5.16
C THR A 220 -1.39 20.33 4.14
N LEU A 221 -1.21 21.04 3.03
CA LEU A 221 -0.02 20.89 2.19
C LEU A 221 1.07 21.82 2.69
N GLU A 222 2.25 21.28 2.94
CA GLU A 222 3.49 22.05 3.10
C GLU A 222 4.19 22.12 1.74
N VAL A 223 4.32 23.33 1.22
CA VAL A 223 5.00 23.62 -0.04
C VAL A 223 6.38 24.16 0.29
N MET A 224 7.42 23.57 -0.29
CA MET A 224 8.79 24.09 -0.26
C MET A 224 9.22 24.39 -1.70
N ALA A 225 9.68 25.61 -1.96
CA ALA A 225 9.97 26.05 -3.32
C ALA A 225 11.03 27.15 -3.37
N ASP A 226 11.80 27.24 -4.46
CA ASP A 226 12.68 28.38 -4.74
C ASP A 226 12.10 29.37 -5.77
N GLY A 227 11.08 28.95 -6.52
CA GLY A 227 10.44 29.73 -7.59
C GLY A 227 8.96 30.01 -7.35
N ASN A 228 8.31 30.50 -8.40
CA ASN A 228 6.85 30.66 -8.43
C ASN A 228 6.20 29.31 -8.62
N TRP A 229 5.03 29.14 -8.00
CA TRP A 229 4.22 27.96 -8.16
C TRP A 229 2.74 28.29 -8.31
N SER A 230 2.02 27.37 -8.94
CA SER A 230 0.56 27.35 -9.01
C SER A 230 0.10 25.95 -8.64
N ILE A 231 -0.82 25.83 -7.69
CA ILE A 231 -1.33 24.57 -7.17
C ILE A 231 -2.86 24.60 -7.23
N THR A 232 -3.45 23.63 -7.92
CA THR A 232 -4.89 23.39 -7.95
C THR A 232 -5.19 22.07 -7.27
N ILE A 233 -6.05 22.10 -6.25
CA ILE A 233 -6.52 20.93 -5.52
C ILE A 233 -7.95 20.63 -5.99
N SER A 234 -8.19 19.42 -6.46
CA SER A 234 -9.48 18.98 -7.01
C SER A 234 -9.92 17.64 -6.44
N PRO A 235 -11.22 17.31 -6.45
CA PRO A 235 -11.71 15.99 -6.06
C PRO A 235 -11.08 14.87 -6.89
N VAL A 236 -10.94 13.67 -6.32
CA VAL A 236 -10.41 12.50 -7.04
C VAL A 236 -11.19 12.22 -8.32
N SER A 237 -12.52 12.39 -8.28
CA SER A 237 -13.41 12.19 -9.43
C SER A 237 -13.18 13.14 -10.61
N SER A 238 -12.40 14.21 -10.42
CA SER A 238 -12.01 15.11 -11.51
C SER A 238 -10.85 14.59 -12.36
N ALA A 239 -10.18 13.52 -11.92
CA ALA A 239 -9.14 12.88 -12.73
C ALA A 239 -9.76 12.29 -14.02
N PRO A 240 -9.06 12.41 -15.17
CA PRO A 240 -9.53 11.83 -16.41
C PRO A 240 -9.45 10.30 -16.39
N MET A 241 -10.18 9.63 -17.30
CA MET A 241 -9.98 8.18 -17.51
C MET A 241 -8.56 7.90 -18.00
N LEU A 242 -8.06 6.69 -17.69
CA LEU A 242 -6.71 6.22 -18.02
C LEU A 242 -6.33 6.54 -19.47
N ALA A 243 -5.30 7.37 -19.63
CA ALA A 243 -4.74 7.73 -20.93
C ALA A 243 -3.69 6.70 -21.37
N SER A 244 -3.53 6.54 -22.69
CA SER A 244 -2.54 5.61 -23.25
C SER A 244 -1.10 6.16 -23.24
N SER A 245 -0.92 7.44 -22.96
CA SER A 245 0.39 8.10 -22.95
C SER A 245 0.35 9.43 -22.20
N GLY A 246 1.49 9.85 -21.68
CA GLY A 246 1.67 11.14 -21.03
C GLY A 246 3.14 11.44 -20.73
N THR A 247 3.36 12.49 -19.95
CA THR A 247 4.70 12.94 -19.51
C THR A 247 4.61 13.44 -18.08
N GLY A 248 5.61 13.13 -17.27
CA GLY A 248 5.63 13.57 -15.88
C GLY A 248 4.58 12.85 -15.02
N ASP A 249 4.36 13.39 -13.83
CA ASP A 249 3.39 12.85 -12.88
C ASP A 249 1.94 13.06 -13.37
N ALA A 250 1.11 12.03 -13.22
CA ALA A 250 -0.29 12.06 -13.61
C ALA A 250 -1.16 11.17 -12.73
N VAL A 251 -2.45 11.50 -12.64
CA VAL A 251 -3.46 10.68 -11.96
C VAL A 251 -4.63 10.43 -12.92
N PHE A 252 -5.07 9.18 -12.99
CA PHE A 252 -6.19 8.76 -13.81
C PHE A 252 -7.19 7.95 -12.98
N LEU A 253 -8.39 7.79 -13.52
CA LEU A 253 -9.36 6.82 -13.05
C LEU A 253 -9.38 5.60 -13.97
N TYR A 254 -9.70 4.44 -13.39
CA TYR A 254 -9.82 3.17 -14.08
C TYR A 254 -11.08 2.44 -13.62
N ASP A 255 -11.93 2.03 -14.56
CA ASP A 255 -13.16 1.26 -14.33
C ASP A 255 -13.18 -0.07 -15.09
N GLY A 256 -12.05 -0.48 -15.68
CA GLY A 256 -11.91 -1.74 -16.40
C GLY A 256 -11.83 -2.96 -15.47
N GLY A 257 -11.96 -4.15 -16.05
CA GLY A 257 -11.75 -5.41 -15.34
C GLY A 257 -10.26 -5.75 -15.17
N ALA A 258 -9.95 -6.74 -14.34
CA ALA A 258 -8.57 -7.17 -14.13
C ALA A 258 -7.88 -7.52 -15.46
N ALA A 259 -6.65 -7.03 -15.65
CA ALA A 259 -5.95 -7.07 -16.92
C ALA A 259 -4.42 -7.02 -16.75
N GLY A 260 -3.67 -7.11 -17.85
CA GLY A 260 -2.26 -6.73 -17.89
C GLY A 260 -2.12 -5.24 -18.24
N LEU A 261 -1.34 -4.50 -17.45
CA LEU A 261 -0.92 -3.14 -17.78
C LEU A 261 0.49 -3.19 -18.38
N THR A 262 0.59 -2.99 -19.69
CA THR A 262 1.86 -2.80 -20.38
C THR A 262 2.26 -1.34 -20.29
N ALA A 263 3.39 -1.06 -19.66
CA ALA A 263 3.90 0.30 -19.46
C ALA A 263 5.28 0.48 -20.09
N THR A 264 5.54 1.67 -20.61
CA THR A 264 6.89 2.11 -21.01
C THR A 264 7.21 3.46 -20.39
N HIS A 265 8.50 3.73 -20.19
CA HIS A 265 9.01 5.01 -19.73
C HIS A 265 10.35 5.31 -20.40
N SER A 266 10.58 6.56 -20.80
CA SER A 266 11.82 7.00 -21.44
C SER A 266 12.68 7.94 -20.58
N GLY A 267 12.30 8.18 -19.32
CA GLY A 267 13.03 9.04 -18.41
C GLY A 267 14.23 8.36 -17.76
N SER A 268 14.83 9.06 -16.80
CA SER A 268 16.10 8.68 -16.15
C SER A 268 15.99 8.52 -14.63
N ALA A 269 14.88 8.98 -14.04
CA ALA A 269 14.62 8.93 -12.62
C ALA A 269 13.50 7.93 -12.31
N ASN A 270 12.88 8.06 -11.15
CA ASN A 270 11.84 7.14 -10.68
C ASN A 270 10.69 7.08 -11.69
N PHE A 271 10.33 5.84 -12.05
CA PHE A 271 9.09 5.51 -12.73
C PHE A 271 8.27 4.61 -11.82
N VAL A 272 7.23 5.19 -11.27
CA VAL A 272 6.37 4.52 -10.29
C VAL A 272 4.94 4.54 -10.82
N ILE A 273 4.27 3.39 -10.76
CA ILE A 273 2.83 3.30 -11.02
C ILE A 273 2.20 2.66 -9.80
N ILE A 274 1.17 3.31 -9.26
CA ILE A 274 0.38 2.82 -8.12
C ILE A 274 -1.09 2.77 -8.55
N GLU A 275 -1.74 1.66 -8.23
CA GLU A 275 -3.19 1.50 -8.26
C GLU A 275 -3.75 1.73 -6.84
N ASP A 276 -4.43 2.85 -6.66
CA ASP A 276 -5.06 3.25 -5.42
C ASP A 276 -6.56 2.87 -5.45
N THR A 277 -7.00 2.13 -4.43
CA THR A 277 -8.41 1.73 -4.25
C THR A 277 -8.96 2.34 -2.96
N ALA A 278 -10.25 2.15 -2.69
CA ALA A 278 -10.88 2.58 -1.44
C ALA A 278 -10.56 1.63 -0.28
N ASP A 279 -9.89 0.51 -0.56
CA ASP A 279 -9.51 -0.47 0.45
C ASP A 279 -8.34 0.05 1.28
N ALA A 280 -8.53 0.07 2.60
CA ALA A 280 -7.47 0.45 3.51
C ALA A 280 -6.25 -0.49 3.34
N PHE A 281 -5.06 0.11 3.22
CA PHE A 281 -3.77 -0.57 3.05
C PHE A 281 -3.55 -1.27 1.70
N SER A 282 -4.23 -0.84 0.63
CA SER A 282 -3.85 -1.23 -0.74
C SER A 282 -2.51 -0.59 -1.11
N MET A 283 -1.42 -1.36 -0.98
CA MET A 283 -0.08 -0.95 -1.43
C MET A 283 0.09 -1.23 -2.92
N GLY A 284 -0.85 -0.80 -3.76
CA GLY A 284 -1.02 -1.18 -5.18
C GLY A 284 0.10 -0.76 -6.13
N LEU A 285 1.35 -0.81 -5.68
CA LEU A 285 2.57 -0.59 -6.42
C LEU A 285 2.68 -1.59 -7.56
N LEU A 286 2.43 -1.10 -8.77
CA LEU A 286 2.50 -1.89 -10.01
C LEU A 286 3.91 -1.83 -10.59
N VAL A 287 4.52 -0.65 -10.63
CA VAL A 287 5.87 -0.42 -11.14
C VAL A 287 6.65 0.41 -10.14
N ASN A 288 7.92 0.08 -9.92
CA ASN A 288 8.85 0.87 -9.12
C ASN A 288 10.26 0.69 -9.65
N GLU A 289 10.61 1.50 -10.64
CA GLU A 289 11.86 1.37 -11.37
C GLU A 289 12.58 2.73 -11.46
N ILE A 290 13.86 2.69 -11.79
CA ILE A 290 14.66 3.90 -12.04
C ILE A 290 15.11 3.89 -13.49
N GLY A 291 14.74 4.94 -14.22
CA GLY A 291 15.11 5.16 -15.61
C GLY A 291 14.12 4.56 -16.61
N ALA A 292 14.64 4.14 -17.76
CA ALA A 292 13.82 3.60 -18.83
C ALA A 292 13.16 2.29 -18.42
N TYR A 293 11.89 2.12 -18.78
CA TYR A 293 11.10 0.94 -18.46
C TYR A 293 10.35 0.43 -19.68
N SER A 294 10.18 -0.89 -19.74
CA SER A 294 9.28 -1.56 -20.67
C SER A 294 8.89 -2.91 -20.09
N GLY A 295 7.62 -3.10 -19.76
CA GLY A 295 7.15 -4.32 -19.12
C GLY A 295 5.64 -4.37 -18.97
N THR A 296 5.15 -5.52 -18.52
CA THR A 296 3.73 -5.75 -18.25
C THR A 296 3.56 -6.21 -16.81
N VAL A 297 2.63 -5.60 -16.09
CA VAL A 297 2.34 -5.86 -14.67
C VAL A 297 0.85 -6.16 -14.49
N PRO A 298 0.46 -6.94 -13.46
CA PRO A 298 -0.96 -7.20 -13.21
C PRO A 298 -1.66 -5.93 -12.75
N LEU A 299 -2.80 -5.60 -13.37
CA LEU A 299 -3.70 -4.53 -12.99
C LEU A 299 -4.99 -5.14 -12.44
N SER A 300 -5.43 -4.68 -11.27
CA SER A 300 -6.66 -5.19 -10.65
C SER A 300 -7.89 -4.67 -11.38
N ALA A 301 -9.05 -5.26 -11.08
CA ALA A 301 -10.30 -4.67 -11.55
C ALA A 301 -10.55 -3.36 -10.80
N GLY A 302 -10.99 -2.34 -11.52
CA GLY A 302 -11.49 -1.10 -10.93
C GLY A 302 -12.84 -1.29 -10.21
N PRO A 303 -13.42 -0.20 -9.67
CA PRO A 303 -12.96 1.17 -9.82
C PRO A 303 -11.70 1.48 -8.97
N SER A 304 -10.73 2.17 -9.58
CA SER A 304 -9.48 2.57 -8.93
C SER A 304 -8.95 3.90 -9.49
N ALA A 305 -8.00 4.51 -8.79
CA ALA A 305 -7.19 5.61 -9.28
C ALA A 305 -5.78 5.10 -9.63
N ILE A 306 -5.25 5.50 -10.78
CA ILE A 306 -3.91 5.13 -11.24
C ILE A 306 -3.01 6.36 -11.13
N SER A 307 -2.06 6.31 -10.21
CA SER A 307 -1.05 7.34 -9.98
C SER A 307 0.24 6.95 -10.72
N VAL A 308 0.70 7.82 -11.62
CA VAL A 308 1.99 7.69 -12.32
C VAL A 308 2.93 8.76 -11.78
N GLN A 309 4.12 8.36 -11.35
CA GLN A 309 5.23 9.28 -11.08
C GLN A 309 6.35 9.03 -12.10
N ALA A 310 6.80 10.08 -12.76
CA ALA A 310 7.76 9.99 -13.86
C ALA A 310 8.51 11.30 -14.09
N ASP A 311 9.76 11.22 -14.56
CA ASP A 311 10.52 12.39 -15.06
C ASP A 311 10.47 12.53 -16.59
N GLY A 312 9.92 11.53 -17.30
CA GLY A 312 9.91 11.47 -18.75
C GLY A 312 8.55 11.12 -19.36
N SER A 313 8.57 10.83 -20.66
CA SER A 313 7.41 10.31 -21.38
C SER A 313 7.14 8.87 -21.03
N TRP A 314 5.87 8.50 -20.97
CA TRP A 314 5.43 7.14 -20.70
C TRP A 314 4.24 6.75 -21.58
N THR A 315 4.02 5.45 -21.72
CA THR A 315 2.82 4.87 -22.37
C THR A 315 2.21 3.81 -21.48
N LEU A 316 0.88 3.68 -21.51
CA LEU A 316 0.12 2.67 -20.78
C LEU A 316 -0.85 1.97 -21.75
N ALA A 317 -0.87 0.64 -21.73
CA ALA A 317 -1.79 -0.16 -22.54
C ALA A 317 -2.36 -1.30 -21.70
N VAL A 318 -3.68 -1.34 -21.60
CA VAL A 318 -4.43 -2.40 -20.89
C VAL A 318 -4.77 -3.51 -21.89
N GLY A 319 -4.44 -4.76 -21.58
CA GLY A 319 -4.68 -5.91 -22.46
C GLY A 319 -4.61 -7.27 -21.79
#